data_AF-A0A7X9GLM2-F1
#
_entry.id   AF-A0A7X9GLM2-F1
#
_cell.length_a   1.000
_cell.length_b   1.000
_cell.length_c   1.000
_cell.angle_alpha   90.00
_cell.angle_beta   90.00
_cell.angle_gamma   90.00
#
_symmetry.space_group_name_H-M   'P 1'
#
loop_
_entity.id
_entity.type
_entity.pdbx_description
1 polymer ?
#
loop_
_entity_poly.entity_id
_entity_poly.type
_entity_poly.pdbx_seq_one_letter_code
_entity_poly.pdbx_strand_id
1 'polypeptide(L)' 'FRMKKYLLSIPEAAKHFGISRDRLYAICSTDNTVPTIKIGQYTKINVPLMEEWIDKATEEGRAL' A
#
# COMPACT_ATOMS: atom_id res chain seq x y z
N PHE A 1 -0.50 6.96 -24.22
CA PHE A 1 0.25 6.89 -22.95
C PHE A 1 -0.72 6.57 -21.81
N ARG A 2 -0.71 5.34 -21.27
CA ARG A 2 -1.43 5.04 -20.02
C ARG A 2 -0.62 5.69 -18.89
N MET A 3 -1.11 6.80 -18.32
CA MET A 3 -0.55 7.33 -17.07
C MET A 3 -0.69 6.22 -16.02
N LYS A 4 0.40 5.54 -15.69
CA LYS A 4 0.44 4.69 -14.49
C LYS A 4 0.11 5.62 -13.32
N LYS A 5 -1.05 5.45 -12.71
CA LYS A 5 -1.37 6.14 -11.45
C LYS A 5 -0.42 5.55 -10.41
N TYR A 6 0.69 6.24 -10.15
CA TYR A 6 1.67 5.82 -9.16
C TYR A 6 1.10 5.83 -7.73
N LEU A 7 0.05 6.63 -7.51
CA LEU A 7 -0.58 6.82 -6.21
C LEU A 7 -2.04 6.35 -6.25
N LEU A 8 -2.33 5.29 -5.50
CA LEU A 8 -3.68 4.80 -5.29
C LEU A 8 -4.19 5.20 -3.92
N SER A 9 -5.48 5.49 -3.78
CA SER A 9 -6.09 5.53 -2.45
C SER A 9 -6.09 4.15 -1.80
N ILE A 10 -6.19 4.07 -0.47
CA ILE A 10 -6.32 2.79 0.25
C ILE A 10 -7.41 1.88 -0.35
N PRO A 11 -8.64 2.34 -0.67
CA PRO A 11 -9.64 1.48 -1.30
C PRO A 11 -9.29 1.05 -2.74
N GLU A 12 -8.54 1.85 -3.50
CA GLU A 12 -8.05 1.45 -4.83
C GLU A 12 -6.93 0.41 -4.71
N ALA A 13 -5.97 0.63 -3.80
CA ALA A 13 -4.88 -0.28 -3.52
C ALA A 13 -5.38 -1.63 -2.97
N ALA A 14 -6.37 -1.61 -2.09
CA ALA A 14 -7.02 -2.83 -1.58
C ALA A 14 -7.54 -3.72 -2.72
N LYS A 15 -8.19 -3.13 -3.72
CA LYS A 15 -8.65 -3.84 -4.92
C LYS A 15 -7.48 -4.28 -5.81
N HIS A 16 -6.44 -3.47 -5.88
CA HIS A 16 -5.27 -3.74 -6.72
C HIS A 16 -4.44 -4.92 -6.23
N PHE A 17 -4.18 -4.98 -4.91
CA PHE A 17 -3.37 -6.01 -4.27
C PHE A 17 -4.18 -7.20 -3.74
N GLY A 18 -5.51 -7.15 -3.81
CA GLY A 18 -6.38 -8.19 -3.25
C GLY A 18 -6.39 -8.24 -1.71
N ILE A 19 -5.99 -7.15 -1.05
CA ILE A 19 -5.94 -7.04 0.41
C ILE A 19 -7.21 -6.36 0.91
N SER A 20 -7.77 -6.86 2.02
CA SER A 20 -8.92 -6.22 2.66
C SER A 20 -8.61 -4.77 3.03
N ARG A 21 -9.54 -3.85 2.71
CA ARG A 21 -9.40 -2.42 3.04
C ARG A 21 -9.03 -2.17 4.50
N ASP A 22 -9.73 -2.85 5.41
CA ASP A 22 -9.53 -2.73 6.85
C ASP A 22 -8.10 -3.14 7.24
N ARG A 23 -7.62 -4.25 6.68
CA ARG A 23 -6.25 -4.72 6.89
C ARG A 23 -5.22 -3.73 6.35
N LEU A 24 -5.47 -3.14 5.18
CA LEU A 24 -4.59 -2.13 4.60
C LEU A 24 -4.55 -0.86 5.44
N TYR A 25 -5.68 -0.43 6.01
CA TYR A 25 -5.74 0.67 6.99
C TYR A 25 -4.97 0.33 8.27
N ALA A 26 -5.13 -0.88 8.81
CA ALA A 26 -4.42 -1.33 9.98
C ALA A 26 -2.91 -1.31 9.74
N ILE A 27 -2.43 -1.95 8.66
CA ILE A 27 -1.01 -1.98 8.28
C ILE A 27 -0.45 -0.57 8.11
N CYS A 28 -1.14 0.33 7.39
CA CYS A 28 -0.70 1.71 7.23
C CYS A 28 -0.67 2.51 8.55
N SER A 29 -1.46 2.11 9.55
CA SER A 29 -1.51 2.77 10.86
C SER A 29 -0.54 2.18 11.87
N THR A 30 -0.18 0.91 11.74
CA THR A 30 0.70 0.19 12.69
C THR A 30 2.13 0.13 12.21
N ASP A 31 2.35 0.06 10.90
CA ASP A 31 3.66 -0.12 10.29
C ASP A 31 4.05 1.11 9.48
N ASN A 32 5.02 1.86 10.00
CA ASN A 32 5.53 3.07 9.35
C ASN A 32 6.46 2.79 8.16
N THR A 33 6.78 1.51 7.88
CA THR A 33 7.59 1.13 6.71
C THR A 33 6.75 1.03 5.44
N VAL A 34 5.42 1.06 5.58
CA VAL A 34 4.49 0.99 4.46
C VAL A 34 4.62 2.26 3.62
N PRO A 35 4.81 2.15 2.30
CA PRO A 35 5.09 3.29 1.41
C PRO A 35 3.83 4.10 1.11
N THR A 36 3.37 4.81 2.13
CA THR A 36 2.23 5.72 2.06
C THR A 36 2.67 7.17 2.06
N ILE A 37 1.87 8.01 1.42
CA ILE A 37 2.01 9.46 1.45
C ILE A 37 0.68 10.09 1.83
N LYS A 38 0.73 11.04 2.78
CA LYS A 38 -0.43 11.82 3.20
C LYS A 38 -0.51 13.09 2.36
N ILE A 39 -1.58 13.23 1.59
CA ILE A 39 -1.87 14.40 0.75
C ILE A 39 -3.12 15.07 1.32
N GLY A 40 -2.91 16.08 2.17
CA GLY A 40 -3.97 16.72 2.95
C GLY A 40 -4.64 15.72 3.89
N GLN A 41 -5.95 15.50 3.70
CA GLN A 41 -6.73 14.52 4.47
C GLN A 41 -6.67 13.09 3.91
N TYR A 42 -6.10 12.89 2.72
CA TYR A 42 -6.12 11.60 2.03
C TYR A 42 -4.77 10.88 2.13
N THR A 43 -4.80 9.61 2.53
CA THR A 43 -3.64 8.71 2.43
C THR A 43 -3.64 8.03 1.07
N LYS A 44 -2.50 8.10 0.38
CA LYS A 44 -2.24 7.42 -0.88
C LYS A 44 -1.09 6.43 -0.70
N ILE A 45 -1.13 5.35 -1.46
CA ILE A 45 -0.12 4.29 -1.49
C ILE A 45 0.64 4.40 -2.80
N ASN A 46 1.97 4.43 -2.71
CA ASN A 46 2.82 4.34 -3.89
C ASN A 46 2.88 2.89 -4.36
N VAL A 47 2.35 2.60 -5.54
CA VAL A 47 2.21 1.22 -6.04
C VAL A 47 3.57 0.54 -6.23
N PRO A 48 4.53 1.09 -7.00
CA PRO A 48 5.85 0.47 -7.16
C PRO A 48 6.53 0.15 -5.82
N LEU A 49 6.53 1.11 -4.89
CA LEU A 49 7.17 0.89 -3.60
C LEU A 49 6.42 -0.14 -2.76
N MET A 50 5.09 -0.19 -2.87
CA MET A 50 4.27 -1.17 -2.15
C MET A 50 4.52 -2.59 -2.68
N GLU A 51 4.69 -2.75 -4.00
CA GLU A 51 5.09 -4.02 -4.60
C GLU A 51 6.44 -4.49 -4.02
N GLU A 52 7.47 -3.63 -4.03
CA GLU A 52 8.77 -3.95 -3.43
C GLU A 52 8.69 -4.25 -1.93
N TRP A 53 7.77 -3.57 -1.21
CA TRP A 53 7.55 -3.80 0.21
C TRP A 53 6.90 -5.16 0.48
N ILE A 54 5.93 -5.58 -0.35
CA ILE A 54 5.28 -6.89 -0.27
C ILE A 54 6.28 -8.00 -0.60
N ASP A 55 7.13 -7.80 -1.61
CA ASP A 55 8.18 -8.76 -1.98
C ASP A 55 9.14 -8.99 -0.80
N LYS A 56 9.65 -7.90 -0.20
CA LYS A 56 10.50 -7.98 1.01
C LYS A 56 9.79 -8.63 2.18
N ALA A 57 8.55 -8.26 2.45
CA ALA A 57 7.77 -8.86 3.53
C ALA A 57 7.59 -10.37 3.32
N THR A 58 7.48 -10.81 2.06
CA THR A 58 7.41 -12.23 1.69
C THR A 58 8.74 -12.95 1.92
N GLU A 59 9.86 -12.34 1.51
CA GLU A 59 11.22 -12.87 1.76
C GLU A 59 11.53 -12.98 3.27
N GLU A 60 11.09 -12.00 4.05
CA GLU A 60 11.26 -11.96 5.51
C GLU A 60 10.29 -12.90 6.26
N GLY A 61 9.31 -13.51 5.56
CA GLY A 61 8.31 -14.38 6.17
C GLY A 61 7.31 -13.65 7.07
N ARG A 62 7.06 -12.35 6.85
CA ARG A 62 6.08 -11.57 7.63
C ARG A 62 4.67 -12.05 7.35
N ALA A 63 3.90 -12.30 8.40
CA ALA A 63 2.47 -12.54 8.30
C ALA A 63 1.73 -11.19 8.27
N LEU A 64 1.18 -10.85 7.09
CA LEU A 64 0.51 -9.56 6.85
C LEU A 64 -0.89 -9.45 7.41
#